data_AF-A0AAX7UN92-F1
#
_entry.id   AF-A0AAX7UN92-F1
#
_cell.length_a   1.000
_cell.length_b   1.000
_cell.length_c   1.000
_cell.angle_alpha   90.00
_cell.angle_beta   90.00
_cell.angle_gamma   90.00
#
_symmetry.space_group_name_H-M   'P 1'
#
loop_
_entity.id
_entity.type
_entity.pdbx_description
1 polymer ?
#
loop_
_entity_poly.entity_id
_entity_poly.type
_entity_poly.pdbx_seq_one_letter_code
_entity_poly.pdbx_strand_id
1 'polypeptide(L)'
;AVTHTRSYTHTHTHTHTRTQCVCTRSYITTIGVDFKIRTVDIDGERVKLQIWDTAGQERFRTITSTYYRNTHGVIIVYDVTNPESFVNVKRWLNEISQNCDNVCKILVGNKNDDPSKRQVDTQDALRFGESVGVRVFETSAKENINVEEMFMAFTLMVLRAKKESQNRVEREREREKDTVNINAQRDRDRRKRGKKCC
;
A
#
# COMPACT_ATOMS: atom_id res chain seq x y z
N ALA A 1 15.04 2.07 0.54
CA ALA A 1 14.04 3.16 0.57
C ALA A 1 12.68 2.55 0.89
N VAL A 2 11.84 3.23 1.67
CA VAL A 2 10.48 2.78 1.96
C VAL A 2 9.53 3.73 1.24
N THR A 3 8.77 3.19 0.29
CA THR A 3 7.80 3.96 -0.48
C THR A 3 6.40 3.65 0.03
N HIS A 4 5.67 4.67 0.48
CA HIS A 4 4.28 4.52 0.92
C HIS A 4 3.34 4.95 -0.20
N THR A 5 2.33 4.13 -0.48
CA THR A 5 1.33 4.45 -1.50
C THR A 5 -0.03 4.64 -0.84
N ARG A 6 -0.63 5.82 -1.06
CA ARG A 6 -2.03 6.10 -0.71
C ARG A 6 -2.86 6.22 -1.99
N SER A 7 -3.87 5.36 -2.14
CA SER A 7 -4.75 5.36 -3.32
C SER A 7 -6.09 6.02 -2.99
N TYR A 8 -6.47 7.02 -3.78
CA TYR A 8 -7.79 7.66 -3.70
C TYR A 8 -8.51 7.48 -5.04
N THR A 9 -9.75 6.99 -4.98
CA THR A 9 -10.67 6.90 -6.13
C THR A 9 -11.47 8.20 -6.17
N HIS A 10 -11.21 9.04 -7.17
CA HIS A 10 -12.05 10.21 -7.43
C HIS A 10 -12.46 10.23 -8.90
N THR A 11 -13.74 10.02 -9.13
CA THR A 11 -14.41 10.36 -10.38
C THR A 11 -14.56 11.88 -10.41
N HIS A 12 -13.76 12.58 -11.23
CA HIS A 12 -14.21 13.74 -12.02
C HIS A 12 -13.11 14.18 -13.01
N THR A 13 -13.61 14.66 -14.15
CA THR A 13 -12.96 15.09 -15.40
C THR A 13 -12.10 16.34 -15.23
N HIS A 14 -10.87 16.33 -15.77
CA HIS A 14 -10.37 17.16 -16.89
C HIS A 14 -8.83 17.20 -16.97
N THR A 15 -8.35 17.10 -18.22
CA THR A 15 -7.10 17.61 -18.85
C THR A 15 -5.83 17.79 -18.01
N HIS A 16 -4.70 17.16 -18.42
CA HIS A 16 -3.40 17.85 -18.44
C HIS A 16 -2.30 17.16 -19.28
N THR A 17 -1.68 18.01 -20.11
CA THR A 17 -0.31 18.08 -20.66
C THR A 17 0.71 16.97 -20.38
N ARG A 18 1.35 16.58 -21.49
CA ARG A 18 2.52 15.72 -21.66
C ARG A 18 3.76 16.35 -21.00
N THR A 19 4.46 15.64 -20.12
CA THR A 19 5.77 16.06 -19.58
C THR A 19 6.79 14.96 -19.84
N GLN A 20 7.84 15.31 -20.57
CA GLN A 20 8.98 14.45 -20.91
C GLN A 20 9.81 14.14 -19.66
N CYS A 21 10.25 12.88 -19.52
CA CYS A 21 11.25 12.48 -18.53
C CYS A 21 12.65 12.76 -19.08
N VAL A 22 13.38 13.67 -18.44
CA VAL A 22 14.82 13.83 -18.62
C VAL A 22 15.49 13.18 -17.42
N CYS A 23 16.26 12.10 -17.64
CA CYS A 23 17.08 11.47 -16.60
C CYS A 23 18.46 12.14 -16.57
N THR A 24 18.74 12.97 -15.55
CA THR A 24 20.09 13.45 -15.26
C THR A 24 20.82 12.47 -14.32
N ARG A 25 22.05 12.07 -14.72
CA ARG A 25 22.96 11.17 -13.99
C ARG A 25 23.59 11.82 -12.75
N SER A 26 22.77 12.32 -11.82
CA SER A 26 23.23 12.76 -10.51
C SER A 26 22.55 11.89 -9.47
N TYR A 27 23.32 11.17 -8.65
CA TYR A 27 22.79 10.51 -7.46
C TYR A 27 22.33 11.60 -6.48
N ILE A 28 21.08 12.02 -6.63
CA ILE A 28 20.44 12.99 -5.72
C ILE A 28 20.03 12.19 -4.49
N THR A 29 20.78 12.33 -3.40
CA THR A 29 20.32 11.84 -2.10
C THR A 29 19.03 12.57 -1.75
N THR A 30 17.92 11.84 -1.55
CA THR A 30 16.67 12.44 -1.09
C THR A 30 16.93 13.10 0.26
N ILE A 31 16.81 14.43 0.33
CA ILE A 31 16.83 15.19 1.59
C ILE A 31 15.38 15.26 2.06
N GLY A 32 15.03 14.47 3.08
CA GLY A 32 13.66 14.42 3.63
C GLY A 32 12.74 13.38 2.98
N VAL A 33 11.48 13.76 2.75
CA VAL A 33 10.44 12.91 2.14
C VAL A 33 9.96 13.57 0.84
N ASP A 34 10.09 12.87 -0.29
CA ASP A 34 9.57 13.32 -1.58
C ASP A 34 8.14 12.82 -1.77
N PHE A 35 7.29 13.66 -2.36
CA PHE A 35 5.88 13.36 -2.59
C PHE A 35 5.55 13.49 -4.06
N LYS A 36 5.13 12.38 -4.67
CA LYS A 36 4.73 12.33 -6.07
C LYS A 36 3.31 11.83 -6.22
N ILE A 37 2.61 12.38 -7.20
CA ILE A 37 1.27 11.94 -7.59
C ILE A 37 1.35 11.33 -8.99
N ARG A 38 0.88 10.10 -9.14
CA ARG A 38 0.70 9.45 -10.44
C ARG A 38 -0.73 8.93 -10.57
N THR A 39 -1.41 9.26 -11.66
CA THR A 39 -2.73 8.69 -11.96
C THR A 39 -2.52 7.52 -12.91
N VAL A 40 -3.03 6.35 -12.55
CA VAL A 40 -2.98 5.13 -13.36
C VAL A 40 -4.40 4.66 -13.66
N ASP A 41 -4.60 4.02 -14.81
CA ASP A 41 -5.86 3.37 -15.16
C ASP A 41 -5.67 1.86 -14.97
N ILE A 42 -6.45 1.25 -14.08
CA ILE A 42 -6.38 -0.17 -13.75
C ILE A 42 -7.80 -0.72 -13.74
N ASP A 43 -8.07 -1.73 -14.56
CA ASP A 43 -9.39 -2.36 -14.72
C ASP A 43 -10.52 -1.35 -15.06
N GLY A 44 -10.20 -0.28 -15.80
CA GLY A 44 -11.15 0.79 -16.16
C GLY A 44 -11.41 1.80 -15.05
N GLU A 45 -10.74 1.66 -13.90
CA GLU A 45 -10.78 2.62 -12.80
C GLU A 45 -9.55 3.51 -12.81
N ARG A 46 -9.77 4.82 -12.84
CA ARG A 46 -8.70 5.82 -12.69
C ARG A 46 -8.34 5.97 -11.22
N VAL A 47 -7.14 5.53 -10.87
CA VAL A 47 -6.63 5.51 -9.50
C VAL A 47 -5.52 6.54 -9.35
N LYS A 48 -5.68 7.44 -8.39
CA LYS A 48 -4.66 8.43 -8.03
C LYS A 48 -3.74 7.84 -6.96
N LEU A 49 -2.50 7.56 -7.34
CA LEU A 49 -1.43 7.10 -6.45
C LEU A 49 -0.69 8.30 -5.87
N GLN A 50 -0.64 8.36 -4.56
CA GLN A 50 0.20 9.27 -3.80
C GLN A 50 1.38 8.47 -3.27
N ILE A 51 2.56 8.75 -3.81
CA ILE A 51 3.79 8.04 -3.56
C ILE A 51 4.65 8.91 -2.66
N TRP A 52 4.96 8.41 -1.47
CA TRP A 52 5.86 9.05 -0.52
C TRP A 52 7.19 8.30 -0.54
N ASP A 53 8.21 8.91 -1.15
CA ASP A 53 9.57 8.38 -1.14
C ASP A 53 10.30 8.93 0.08
N THR A 54 10.68 8.04 1.00
CA THR A 54 11.39 8.42 2.23
C THR A 54 12.88 8.16 2.04
N ALA A 55 13.71 9.16 2.36
CA ALA A 55 15.16 8.97 2.38
C ALA A 55 15.53 7.79 3.29
N GLY A 56 16.19 6.77 2.73
CA GLY A 56 16.59 5.56 3.45
C GLY A 56 17.75 5.75 4.44
N GLN A 57 18.04 6.99 4.83
CA GLN A 57 19.09 7.33 5.79
C GLN A 57 18.54 7.10 7.21
N GLU A 58 19.22 6.24 7.97
CA GLU A 58 18.81 5.86 9.32
C GLU A 58 18.62 7.04 10.29
N ARG A 59 19.26 8.19 10.00
CA ARG A 59 19.13 9.43 10.79
C ARG A 59 17.75 10.10 10.70
N PHE A 60 16.88 9.70 9.76
CA PHE A 60 15.54 10.28 9.60
C PHE A 60 14.40 9.34 10.04
N ARG A 61 14.70 8.21 10.71
CA ARG A 61 13.72 7.22 11.18
C ARG A 61 12.62 7.81 12.09
N THR A 62 12.91 8.87 12.85
CA THR A 62 11.93 9.53 13.73
C THR A 62 10.84 10.26 12.94
N ILE A 63 11.12 10.66 11.70
CA ILE A 63 10.18 11.42 10.84
C ILE A 63 9.15 10.47 10.20
N THR A 64 9.43 9.17 10.09
CA THR A 64 8.62 8.21 9.32
C THR A 64 7.30 7.82 9.98
N SER A 65 7.18 7.90 11.32
CA SER A 65 6.01 7.38 12.04
C SER A 65 4.68 8.07 11.65
N THR A 66 4.71 9.36 11.36
CA THR A 66 3.53 10.13 10.93
C THR A 66 3.02 9.70 9.55
N TYR A 67 3.89 9.21 8.67
CA TYR A 67 3.56 8.83 7.29
C TYR A 67 2.91 7.44 7.18
N TYR A 68 3.05 6.61 8.22
CA TYR A 68 2.39 5.31 8.27
C TYR A 68 0.86 5.42 8.33
N ARG A 69 0.32 6.52 8.89
CA ARG A 69 -1.13 6.72 9.02
C ARG A 69 -1.81 6.78 7.65
N ASN A 70 -2.86 5.96 7.48
CA ASN A 70 -3.64 5.85 6.23
C ASN A 70 -2.85 5.36 5.00
N THR A 71 -1.72 4.68 5.21
CA THR A 71 -1.03 3.98 4.13
C THR A 71 -1.81 2.73 3.74
N HIS A 72 -2.00 2.51 2.44
CA HIS A 72 -2.68 1.32 1.94
C HIS A 72 -1.70 0.22 1.52
N GLY A 73 -0.50 0.62 1.11
CA GLY A 73 0.57 -0.29 0.78
C GLY A 73 1.96 0.28 1.04
N VAL A 74 2.90 -0.59 1.38
CA VAL A 74 4.33 -0.28 1.55
C VAL A 74 5.18 -1.12 0.60
N ILE A 75 6.11 -0.45 -0.08
CA ILE A 75 7.15 -1.07 -0.91
C ILE A 75 8.47 -0.99 -0.14
N ILE A 76 9.08 -2.14 0.12
CA ILE A 76 10.39 -2.24 0.77
C ILE A 76 11.42 -2.56 -0.30
N VAL A 77 12.41 -1.69 -0.47
CA VAL A 77 13.44 -1.86 -1.49
C VAL A 77 14.78 -2.16 -0.83
N TYR A 78 15.39 -3.28 -1.20
CA TYR A 78 16.77 -3.65 -0.90
C TYR A 78 17.61 -3.67 -2.19
N ASP A 79 18.92 -3.75 -2.05
CA ASP A 79 19.88 -3.81 -3.15
C ASP A 79 20.43 -5.23 -3.28
N VAL A 80 20.27 -5.87 -4.45
CA VAL A 80 20.74 -7.25 -4.69
C VAL A 80 22.26 -7.39 -4.62
N THR A 81 22.99 -6.29 -4.75
CA THR A 81 24.46 -6.23 -4.64
C THR A 81 24.94 -5.95 -3.23
N ASN A 82 24.04 -5.64 -2.28
CA ASN A 82 24.39 -5.32 -0.90
C ASN A 82 23.61 -6.21 0.11
N PRO A 83 24.24 -7.25 0.69
CA PRO A 83 23.58 -8.17 1.61
C PRO A 83 23.14 -7.51 2.92
N GLU A 84 23.85 -6.47 3.38
CA GLU A 84 23.47 -5.71 4.58
C GLU A 84 22.10 -5.03 4.41
N SER A 85 21.82 -4.55 3.19
CA SER A 85 20.51 -3.97 2.86
C SER A 85 19.38 -4.99 2.98
N PHE A 86 19.65 -6.25 2.64
CA PHE A 86 18.69 -7.35 2.76
C PHE A 86 18.46 -7.76 4.22
N VAL A 87 19.50 -7.81 5.04
CA VAL A 87 19.36 -8.09 6.49
C VAL A 87 18.47 -7.05 7.17
N ASN A 88 18.58 -5.78 6.76
CA ASN A 88 17.76 -4.69 7.30
C ASN A 88 16.26 -4.80 6.93
N VAL A 89 15.89 -5.56 5.90
CA VAL A 89 14.48 -5.75 5.49
C VAL A 89 13.64 -6.32 6.62
N LYS A 90 14.15 -7.31 7.36
CA LYS A 90 13.41 -7.93 8.48
C LYS A 90 13.06 -6.89 9.56
N ARG A 91 13.99 -5.98 9.84
CA ARG A 91 13.77 -4.89 10.77
C ARG A 91 12.68 -3.94 10.27
N TRP A 92 12.71 -3.56 8.99
CA TRP A 92 11.69 -2.68 8.41
C TRP A 92 10.31 -3.33 8.37
N LEU A 93 10.22 -4.62 8.05
CA LEU A 93 8.96 -5.38 8.10
C LEU A 93 8.35 -5.39 9.51
N ASN A 94 9.18 -5.55 10.54
CA ASN A 94 8.74 -5.48 11.93
C ASN A 94 8.27 -4.07 12.30
N GLU A 95 9.02 -3.04 11.94
CA GLU A 95 8.67 -1.63 12.18
C GLU A 95 7.32 -1.30 11.51
N ILE A 96 7.08 -1.72 10.27
CA ILE A 96 5.81 -1.51 9.57
C ILE A 96 4.68 -2.28 10.25
N SER A 97 4.90 -3.54 10.64
CA SER A 97 3.87 -4.35 11.31
C SER A 97 3.45 -3.80 12.67
N GLN A 98 4.34 -3.08 13.37
CA GLN A 98 4.03 -2.42 14.64
C GLN A 98 3.26 -1.10 14.48
N ASN A 99 3.44 -0.40 13.35
CA ASN A 99 2.84 0.92 13.12
C ASN A 99 1.62 0.90 12.20
N CYS A 100 1.42 -0.18 11.43
CA CYS A 100 0.38 -0.31 10.42
C CYS A 100 -0.34 -1.65 10.51
N ASP A 101 -1.63 -1.61 10.85
CA ASP A 101 -2.51 -2.76 10.73
C ASP A 101 -3.05 -2.88 9.30
N ASN A 102 -3.06 -4.11 8.75
CA ASN A 102 -3.70 -4.46 7.49
C ASN A 102 -3.21 -3.70 6.23
N VAL A 103 -1.91 -3.53 6.10
CA VAL A 103 -1.28 -2.87 4.93
C VAL A 103 -0.64 -3.90 3.99
N CYS A 104 -0.87 -3.75 2.68
CA CYS A 104 -0.22 -4.60 1.67
C CYS A 104 1.28 -4.30 1.60
N LYS A 105 2.11 -5.35 1.64
CA LYS A 105 3.57 -5.22 1.66
C LYS A 105 4.16 -6.00 0.48
N ILE A 106 5.14 -5.39 -0.19
CA ILE A 106 5.97 -6.08 -1.17
C ILE A 106 7.45 -5.80 -0.91
N LEU A 107 8.28 -6.75 -1.29
CA LEU A 107 9.73 -6.67 -1.24
C LEU A 107 10.28 -6.53 -2.65
N VAL A 108 11.22 -5.61 -2.85
CA VAL A 108 11.80 -5.31 -4.16
C VAL A 108 13.32 -5.36 -4.06
N GLY A 109 13.94 -6.28 -4.79
CA GLY A 109 15.38 -6.32 -5.02
C GLY A 109 15.75 -5.43 -6.19
N ASN A 110 16.32 -4.27 -5.92
CA ASN A 110 16.76 -3.31 -6.94
C ASN A 110 18.22 -3.56 -7.35
N LYS A 111 18.66 -2.93 -8.45
CA LYS A 111 19.99 -3.09 -9.08
C LYS A 111 20.23 -4.47 -9.70
N ASN A 112 19.17 -5.09 -10.21
CA ASN A 112 19.29 -6.36 -10.95
C ASN A 112 19.88 -6.21 -12.37
N ASP A 113 20.53 -5.09 -12.70
CA ASP A 113 21.14 -4.88 -14.01
C ASP A 113 22.44 -5.67 -14.23
N ASP A 114 23.12 -6.06 -13.16
CA ASP A 114 24.42 -6.74 -13.24
C ASP A 114 24.43 -8.03 -12.42
N PRO A 115 24.18 -9.20 -13.04
CA PRO A 115 24.23 -10.49 -12.37
C PRO A 115 25.59 -10.80 -11.73
N SER A 116 26.68 -10.24 -12.23
CA SER A 116 28.04 -10.52 -11.71
C SER A 116 28.30 -9.89 -10.34
N LYS A 117 27.55 -8.83 -9.99
CA LYS A 117 27.65 -8.13 -8.71
C LYS A 117 26.62 -8.59 -7.69
N ARG A 118 25.79 -9.57 -8.05
CA ARG A 118 24.75 -10.11 -7.18
C ARG A 118 25.40 -10.79 -5.96
N GLN A 119 24.97 -10.36 -4.78
CA GLN A 119 25.36 -10.95 -3.50
C GLN A 119 24.17 -11.56 -2.75
N VAL A 120 22.94 -11.26 -3.18
CA VAL A 120 21.70 -11.85 -2.67
C VAL A 120 21.07 -12.70 -3.75
N ASP A 121 21.00 -14.01 -3.50
CA ASP A 121 20.38 -14.95 -4.42
C ASP A 121 18.88 -14.73 -4.50
N THR A 122 18.34 -14.76 -5.72
CA THR A 122 16.89 -14.62 -5.96
C THR A 122 16.10 -15.68 -5.19
N GLN A 123 16.63 -16.90 -5.09
CA GLN A 123 15.99 -17.99 -4.37
C GLN A 123 15.91 -17.73 -2.86
N ASP A 124 16.95 -17.13 -2.27
CA ASP A 124 16.94 -16.74 -0.86
C ASP A 124 15.93 -15.63 -0.60
N ALA A 125 15.89 -14.63 -1.49
CA ALA A 125 14.90 -13.56 -1.40
C ALA A 125 13.47 -14.09 -1.50
N LEU A 126 13.20 -15.00 -2.44
CA LEU A 126 11.88 -15.63 -2.62
C LEU A 126 11.48 -16.47 -1.39
N ARG A 127 12.37 -17.34 -0.90
CA ARG A 127 12.14 -18.12 0.32
C ARG A 127 11.85 -17.22 1.52
N PHE A 128 12.61 -16.14 1.67
CA PHE A 128 12.37 -15.16 2.71
C PHE A 128 10.99 -14.51 2.54
N GLY A 129 10.64 -14.08 1.33
CA GLY A 129 9.33 -13.51 1.01
C GLY A 129 8.16 -14.44 1.37
N GLU A 130 8.27 -15.72 1.01
CA GLU A 130 7.27 -16.74 1.39
C GLU A 130 7.16 -16.91 2.91
N SER A 131 8.30 -16.94 3.62
CA SER A 131 8.32 -17.11 5.08
C SER A 131 7.64 -15.97 5.84
N VAL A 132 7.70 -14.75 5.31
CA VAL A 132 7.05 -13.55 5.90
C VAL A 132 5.74 -13.17 5.21
N GLY A 133 5.31 -13.94 4.19
CA GLY A 133 4.06 -13.70 3.46
C GLY A 133 4.06 -12.42 2.60
N VAL A 134 5.21 -12.02 2.05
CA VAL A 134 5.32 -10.86 1.14
C VAL A 134 5.78 -11.30 -0.24
N ARG A 135 5.22 -10.70 -1.29
CA ARG A 135 5.66 -10.96 -2.67
C ARG A 135 6.99 -10.25 -2.93
N VAL A 136 7.87 -10.92 -3.66
CA VAL A 136 9.18 -10.41 -4.03
C VAL A 136 9.21 -10.09 -5.51
N PHE A 137 9.74 -8.93 -5.87
CA PHE A 137 10.01 -8.51 -7.23
C PHE A 137 11.49 -8.17 -7.36
N GLU A 138 12.07 -8.40 -8.54
CA GLU A 138 13.39 -7.88 -8.87
C GLU A 138 13.26 -6.82 -9.95
N THR A 139 13.91 -5.68 -9.73
CA THR A 139 13.85 -4.52 -10.62
C THR A 139 15.23 -3.93 -10.87
N SER A 140 15.36 -3.19 -11.96
CA SER A 140 16.48 -2.28 -12.14
C SER A 140 15.96 -0.90 -12.47
N ALA A 141 16.14 0.03 -11.53
CA ALA A 141 15.83 1.45 -11.79
C ALA A 141 16.74 2.06 -12.88
N LYS A 142 17.94 1.50 -13.08
CA LYS A 142 18.92 1.99 -14.05
C LYS A 142 18.54 1.62 -15.48
N GLU A 143 18.17 0.37 -15.70
CA GLU A 143 17.77 -0.15 -17.02
C GLU A 143 16.25 -0.12 -17.22
N ASN A 144 15.50 0.44 -16.26
CA ASN A 144 14.04 0.47 -16.22
C ASN A 144 13.38 -0.92 -16.35
N ILE A 145 14.00 -1.96 -15.78
CA ILE A 145 13.52 -3.34 -15.85
C ILE A 145 12.53 -3.60 -14.71
N ASN A 146 11.34 -4.12 -15.04
CA ASN A 146 10.28 -4.53 -14.12
C ASN A 146 9.74 -3.42 -13.19
N VAL A 147 10.10 -2.15 -13.41
CA VAL A 147 9.69 -1.06 -12.54
C VAL A 147 8.19 -0.80 -12.70
N GLU A 148 7.72 -0.67 -13.94
CA GLU A 148 6.31 -0.39 -14.22
C GLU A 148 5.41 -1.58 -13.86
N GLU A 149 5.82 -2.79 -14.22
CA GLU A 149 5.12 -4.04 -13.94
C GLU A 149 4.97 -4.25 -12.43
N MET A 150 6.04 -4.02 -11.66
CA MET A 150 6.00 -4.08 -10.20
C MET A 150 5.01 -3.07 -9.62
N PHE A 151 5.06 -1.81 -10.08
CA PHE A 151 4.14 -0.77 -9.60
C PHE A 151 2.68 -1.07 -9.95
N MET A 152 2.40 -1.58 -11.15
CA MET A 152 1.06 -1.97 -11.58
C MET A 152 0.54 -3.17 -10.75
N ALA A 153 1.34 -4.23 -10.62
CA ALA A 153 0.99 -5.40 -9.84
C ALA A 153 0.71 -5.04 -8.37
N PHE A 154 1.57 -4.19 -7.79
CA PHE A 154 1.39 -3.69 -6.44
C PHE A 154 0.11 -2.88 -6.27
N THR A 155 -0.15 -1.97 -7.20
CA THR A 155 -1.35 -1.13 -7.14
C THR A 155 -2.62 -1.98 -7.24
N LEU A 156 -2.64 -2.96 -8.13
CA LEU A 156 -3.75 -3.90 -8.26
C LEU A 156 -3.99 -4.70 -6.97
N MET A 157 -2.93 -5.17 -6.30
CA MET A 157 -3.05 -5.86 -5.01
C MET A 157 -3.69 -4.96 -3.95
N VAL A 158 -3.23 -3.72 -3.84
CA VAL A 158 -3.76 -2.74 -2.87
C VAL A 158 -5.23 -2.43 -3.14
N LEU A 159 -5.60 -2.25 -4.41
CA LEU A 159 -6.99 -1.97 -4.81
C LEU A 159 -7.93 -3.12 -4.46
N ARG A 160 -7.51 -4.37 -4.71
CA ARG A 160 -8.29 -5.55 -4.35
C ARG A 160 -8.50 -5.65 -2.84
N ALA A 161 -7.44 -5.49 -2.05
CA ALA A 161 -7.54 -5.49 -0.58
C ALA A 161 -8.47 -4.37 -0.06
N LYS A 162 -8.45 -3.20 -0.71
CA LYS A 162 -9.36 -2.09 -0.37
C LYS A 162 -10.82 -2.42 -0.70
N LYS A 163 -11.10 -2.99 -1.87
CA LYS A 163 -12.47 -3.43 -2.25
C LYS A 163 -13.00 -4.50 -1.30
N GLU A 164 -12.17 -5.47 -0.92
CA GLU A 164 -12.56 -6.53 0.02
C GLU A 164 -12.89 -6.00 1.41
N SER A 165 -12.09 -5.06 1.94
CA SER A 165 -12.35 -4.44 3.24
C SER A 165 -13.61 -3.58 3.23
N GLN A 166 -13.88 -2.84 2.15
CA GLN A 166 -15.12 -2.08 1.97
C GLN A 166 -16.35 -3.00 1.94
N ASN A 167 -16.29 -4.09 1.17
CA ASN A 167 -17.39 -5.05 1.05
C ASN A 167 -17.73 -5.74 2.37
N ARG A 168 -16.72 -6.01 3.22
CA ARG A 168 -16.95 -6.58 4.56
C ARG A 168 -17.73 -5.62 5.46
N VAL A 169 -17.31 -4.35 5.50
CA VAL A 169 -17.96 -3.30 6.29
C VAL A 169 -19.40 -3.06 5.82
N GLU A 170 -19.64 -3.11 4.51
CA GLU A 170 -20.99 -2.95 3.95
C GLU A 170 -21.92 -4.09 4.35
N ARG A 171 -21.47 -5.35 4.23
CA ARG A 171 -22.24 -6.54 4.66
C ARG A 171 -22.53 -6.56 6.15
N GLU A 172 -21.59 -6.09 6.98
CA GLU A 172 -21.80 -5.97 8.43
C GLU A 172 -22.87 -4.92 8.76
N ARG A 173 -22.84 -3.77 8.09
CA ARG A 173 -23.86 -2.73 8.23
C ARG A 173 -25.25 -3.17 7.76
N GLU A 174 -25.33 -3.97 6.70
CA GLU A 174 -26.59 -4.55 6.23
C GLU A 174 -27.19 -5.52 7.26
N ARG A 175 -26.36 -6.40 7.84
CA ARG A 175 -26.80 -7.31 8.92
C ARG A 175 -27.29 -6.56 10.16
N GLU A 176 -26.62 -5.49 10.56
CA GLU A 176 -27.05 -4.66 11.69
C GLU A 176 -28.39 -3.94 11.42
N LYS A 177 -28.65 -3.53 10.17
CA LYS A 177 -29.94 -2.94 9.77
C LYS A 177 -31.08 -3.95 9.75
N ASP A 178 -30.81 -5.22 9.43
CA ASP A 178 -31.84 -6.27 9.47
C ASP A 178 -32.18 -6.72 10.90
N THR A 179 -31.32 -6.43 11.88
CA THR A 179 -31.51 -6.82 13.29
C THR A 179 -32.34 -5.78 14.10
N VAL A 180 -33.17 -4.95 13.44
CA VAL A 180 -33.98 -3.91 14.11
C VAL A 180 -35.14 -4.53 14.92
N ASN A 181 -34.81 -4.82 16.18
CA ASN A 181 -35.60 -4.80 17.43
C ASN A 181 -37.13 -5.03 17.39
N ILE A 182 -37.54 -6.29 17.51
CA ILE A 182 -38.94 -6.75 17.70
C ILE A 182 -39.59 -6.20 19.00
N ASN A 183 -38.83 -5.68 19.97
CA ASN A 183 -39.42 -5.14 21.21
C ASN A 183 -40.05 -3.74 21.05
N ALA A 184 -39.64 -2.95 20.05
CA ALA A 184 -40.22 -1.63 19.81
C ALA A 184 -41.65 -1.67 19.21
N GLN A 185 -42.03 -2.80 18.60
CA GLN A 185 -43.41 -3.06 18.14
C GLN A 185 -44.29 -3.58 19.28
N ARG A 186 -43.75 -4.44 20.16
CA ARG A 186 -44.49 -4.98 21.32
C ARG A 186 -44.93 -3.90 22.31
N ASP A 187 -44.11 -2.88 22.56
CA ASP A 187 -44.49 -1.73 23.41
C ASP A 187 -45.48 -0.78 22.74
N ARG A 188 -45.45 -0.66 21.40
CA ARG A 188 -46.42 0.15 20.65
C ARG A 188 -47.81 -0.47 20.63
N ASP A 189 -47.89 -1.80 20.51
CA ASP A 189 -49.16 -2.54 20.55
C ASP A 189 -49.74 -2.64 21.97
N ARG A 190 -48.89 -2.71 23.02
CA ARG A 190 -49.35 -2.59 24.42
C ARG A 190 -49.95 -1.22 24.72
N ARG A 191 -49.36 -0.12 24.24
CA ARG A 191 -49.90 1.24 24.44
C ARG A 191 -51.21 1.49 23.68
N LYS A 192 -51.46 0.83 22.55
CA LYS A 192 -52.74 0.91 21.81
C LYS A 192 -53.88 0.14 22.48
N ARG A 193 -53.59 -0.96 23.20
CA ARG A 193 -54.62 -1.73 23.94
C ARG A 193 -55.10 -1.06 25.24
N GLY A 194 -54.38 -0.07 25.77
CA GLY A 194 -54.73 0.62 27.02
C GLY A 194 -55.62 1.88 26.90
N LYS A 195 -56.15 2.21 25.72
CA LYS A 195 -56.94 3.45 25.49
C LYS A 195 -58.42 3.20 25.09
N LYS A 196 -59.06 2.14 25.60
CA LYS A 196 -60.52 1.98 25.52
C LYS A 196 -61.13 1.77 26.90
N CYS A 197 -62.26 2.44 27.12
CA CYS A 197 -63.11 2.53 28.32
C CYS A 197 -62.65 3.58 29.35
N CYS A 198 -63.48 4.49 29.86
CA CYS A 198 -64.92 4.80 29.69
C CYS A 198 -65.10 6.31 29.55
#